data_AF-A0A0L8H6M0-F1
#
_entry.id   AF-A0A0L8H6M0-F1
#
_cell.length_a   1.000
_cell.length_b   1.000
_cell.length_c   1.000
_cell.angle_alpha   90.00
_cell.angle_beta   90.00
_cell.angle_gamma   90.00
#
_symmetry.space_group_name_H-M   'P 1'
#
loop_
_entity.id
_entity.type
_entity.pdbx_description
1 polymer ?
#
loop_
_entity_poly.entity_id
_entity_poly.type
_entity_poly.pdbx_seq_one_letter_code
_entity_poly.pdbx_strand_id
1 'polypeptide(L)'
;FIYYIKFVPIDKVTKYVSPSTMTGLRITEKNVLYVVVLMSLTTGNFATRELFNEGFWYFNGFETLKSDNFTEFFLATVSSDSNPYNSGPSQISVNSSTKFLAIHTSQFSLLLDLWPPQSVIHPSAKVVVSDKNNEHEENIRFEPECFLSGKPQFGRGMVSLSYCNGLHGIIVTNGSDYQIIAPRSTCAENIYLIARRASSNLMQQVNKMEEARTTHEKLTIELALFYDQSVYNYLEEKTNSKSLKEKLQYLVAAWNTVQYEFNKENQLGYSIKLIIKYINIFRENPSWYKTNSFALALRSVCVWAEERKLNYDHIHIVTNSKNSNLLGLGGSGGICGGGRCAISKSIKWGDYDTLSHEIAHGIDIPHDGHPNCANYTGRSGVMGDRNTGWSVCAAKYFERWLKRGKGKCMQEENVSVSVTKGKTHSIVDTFGSGLLPATYTTPDDYCRIRYGKGFSYIDLYPKYKCGIISCAYLEKGNQYGRIRIDTGGTNGLSCGPQMVSYVFHSIPV
;
A
#
# COMPACT_ATOMS: atom_id res chain seq x y z
N PHE A 1 -0.99 16.85 -21.67
CA PHE A 1 -1.79 16.48 -22.85
C PHE A 1 -2.93 15.59 -22.42
N ILE A 2 -4.16 15.94 -22.78
CA ILE A 2 -5.38 15.17 -22.48
C ILE A 2 -5.68 14.36 -23.74
N TYR A 3 -5.70 13.03 -23.62
CA TYR A 3 -5.96 12.14 -24.75
C TYR A 3 -7.40 11.65 -24.71
N TYR A 4 -8.17 12.03 -25.72
CA TYR A 4 -9.49 11.46 -25.98
C TYR A 4 -9.33 10.25 -26.88
N ILE A 5 -10.04 9.16 -26.57
CA ILE A 5 -10.00 7.89 -27.27
C ILE A 5 -11.39 7.62 -27.83
N LYS A 6 -11.51 7.52 -29.15
CA LYS A 6 -12.70 6.95 -29.80
C LYS A 6 -12.29 5.73 -30.57
N PHE A 7 -13.06 4.67 -30.40
CA PHE A 7 -12.94 3.45 -31.18
C PHE A 7 -13.83 3.60 -32.40
N VAL A 8 -13.21 3.74 -33.57
CA VAL A 8 -13.94 3.88 -34.84
C VAL A 8 -13.71 2.63 -35.68
N PRO A 9 -14.76 1.95 -36.18
CA PRO A 9 -14.62 0.90 -37.19
C PRO A 9 -13.77 1.39 -38.37
N ILE A 10 -12.85 0.57 -38.88
CA ILE A 10 -11.85 0.98 -39.87
C ILE A 10 -12.46 1.60 -41.13
N ASP A 11 -13.65 1.15 -41.52
CA ASP A 11 -14.44 1.65 -42.64
C ASP A 11 -15.01 3.07 -42.43
N LYS A 12 -15.06 3.54 -41.17
CA LYS A 12 -15.58 4.87 -40.79
C LYS A 12 -14.50 5.87 -40.43
N VAL A 13 -13.22 5.49 -40.46
CA VAL A 13 -12.08 6.33 -40.02
C VAL A 13 -11.95 7.62 -40.85
N THR A 14 -12.24 7.55 -42.15
CA THR A 14 -12.17 8.69 -43.09
C THR A 14 -13.16 9.81 -42.78
N LYS A 15 -14.23 9.52 -42.02
CA LYS A 15 -15.26 10.51 -41.67
C LYS A 15 -14.84 11.44 -40.53
N TYR A 16 -13.77 11.11 -39.79
CA TYR A 16 -13.45 11.78 -38.52
C TYR A 16 -12.14 12.61 -38.49
N VAL A 17 -11.07 12.34 -39.28
CA VAL A 17 -9.82 13.17 -39.20
C VAL A 17 -8.91 13.09 -40.46
N SER A 18 -8.11 14.14 -40.70
CA SER A 18 -6.98 14.28 -41.66
C SER A 18 -5.69 13.54 -41.22
N PRO A 19 -4.83 13.03 -42.14
CA PRO A 19 -3.83 11.98 -41.84
C PRO A 19 -2.57 12.37 -41.05
N SER A 20 -2.27 13.65 -40.81
CA SER A 20 -0.92 14.10 -40.45
C SER A 20 -0.56 14.10 -38.95
N THR A 21 -1.44 13.66 -38.04
CA THR A 21 -1.20 13.68 -36.58
C THR A 21 -1.46 12.36 -35.85
N MET A 22 -1.63 11.24 -36.57
CA MET A 22 -1.98 9.96 -35.94
C MET A 22 -0.81 9.27 -35.22
N THR A 23 -1.03 8.92 -33.95
CA THR A 23 -0.48 7.70 -33.33
C THR A 23 -1.66 6.79 -32.99
N GLY A 24 -1.84 5.70 -33.76
CA GLY A 24 -2.98 4.80 -33.62
C GLY A 24 -2.61 3.44 -33.04
N LEU A 25 -3.38 2.96 -32.08
CA LEU A 25 -3.38 1.55 -31.65
C LEU A 25 -4.53 0.84 -32.37
N ARG A 26 -4.25 -0.36 -32.91
CA ARG A 26 -5.25 -1.22 -33.56
C ARG A 26 -5.85 -2.14 -32.51
N ILE A 27 -7.17 -2.13 -32.39
CA ILE A 27 -7.89 -3.06 -31.51
C ILE A 27 -8.83 -3.88 -32.38
N THR A 28 -8.83 -5.19 -32.15
CA THR A 28 -9.68 -6.12 -32.88
C THR A 28 -10.81 -6.56 -31.96
N GLU A 29 -12.06 -6.21 -32.29
CA GLU A 29 -13.24 -6.76 -31.62
C GLU A 29 -14.13 -7.47 -32.64
N LYS A 30 -14.50 -8.74 -32.40
CA LYS A 30 -15.51 -9.46 -33.20
C LYS A 30 -15.38 -9.29 -34.73
N ASN A 31 -14.17 -9.46 -35.27
CA ASN A 31 -13.84 -9.28 -36.70
C ASN A 31 -14.01 -7.84 -37.25
N VAL A 32 -14.17 -6.84 -36.39
CA VAL A 32 -14.19 -5.42 -36.73
C VAL A 32 -12.92 -4.78 -36.17
N LEU A 33 -12.14 -4.15 -37.05
CA LEU A 33 -10.92 -3.44 -36.67
C LEU A 33 -11.29 -2.02 -36.23
N TYR A 34 -10.97 -1.65 -35.00
CA TYR A 34 -11.19 -0.30 -34.48
C TYR A 34 -9.87 0.47 -34.45
N VAL A 35 -9.90 1.72 -34.90
CA VAL A 35 -8.80 2.67 -34.77
C VAL A 35 -9.03 3.51 -33.53
N VAL A 36 -8.04 3.51 -32.63
CA VAL A 36 -7.97 4.45 -31.51
C VAL A 36 -7.53 5.81 -32.06
N VAL A 37 -8.47 6.75 -32.15
CA VAL A 37 -8.15 8.14 -32.48
C VAL A 37 -7.75 8.85 -31.19
N LEU A 38 -6.46 9.19 -31.05
CA LEU A 38 -5.92 10.00 -29.96
C LEU A 38 -5.96 11.47 -30.37
N MET A 39 -6.80 12.27 -29.73
CA MET A 39 -6.79 13.72 -29.90
C MET A 39 -6.19 14.38 -28.67
N SER A 40 -5.11 15.14 -28.87
CA SER A 40 -4.50 15.99 -27.85
C SER A 40 -5.11 17.38 -27.95
N LEU A 41 -5.92 17.77 -26.95
CA LEU A 41 -6.50 19.11 -26.88
C LEU A 41 -5.90 19.92 -25.72
N THR A 42 -5.73 21.22 -25.93
CA THR A 42 -5.20 22.19 -24.97
C THR A 42 -6.28 22.95 -24.19
N THR A 43 -7.57 22.71 -24.43
CA THR A 43 -8.64 23.61 -23.94
C THR A 43 -9.82 22.89 -23.24
N GLY A 44 -10.14 23.39 -22.03
CA GLY A 44 -11.47 23.63 -21.43
C GLY A 44 -12.58 22.55 -21.34
N ASN A 45 -13.40 22.64 -20.28
CA ASN A 45 -14.58 21.80 -20.01
C ASN A 45 -15.64 21.75 -21.15
N PHE A 46 -15.73 22.74 -22.03
CA PHE A 46 -16.80 22.80 -23.05
C PHE A 46 -16.58 21.79 -24.19
N ALA A 47 -15.34 21.62 -24.66
CA ALA A 47 -14.98 20.66 -25.71
C ALA A 47 -15.18 19.19 -25.26
N THR A 48 -15.07 18.92 -23.96
CA THR A 48 -15.26 17.57 -23.42
C THR A 48 -16.67 17.04 -23.74
N ARG A 49 -17.70 17.87 -23.54
CA ARG A 49 -19.11 17.44 -23.61
C ARG A 49 -19.57 17.16 -25.05
N GLU A 50 -19.09 17.93 -26.03
CA GLU A 50 -19.35 17.68 -27.46
C GLU A 50 -18.67 16.40 -27.96
N LEU A 51 -17.40 16.19 -27.59
CA LEU A 51 -16.66 14.97 -27.96
C LEU A 51 -17.30 13.71 -27.36
N PHE A 52 -17.84 13.78 -26.14
CA PHE A 52 -18.59 12.67 -25.55
C PHE A 52 -19.89 12.35 -26.31
N ASN A 53 -20.64 13.36 -26.76
CA ASN A 53 -21.84 13.14 -27.58
C ASN A 53 -21.49 12.47 -28.91
N GLU A 54 -20.25 12.62 -29.38
CA GLU A 54 -19.72 11.91 -30.53
C GLU A 54 -19.08 10.54 -30.21
N GLY A 55 -19.14 10.06 -28.96
CA GLY A 55 -18.63 8.74 -28.55
C GLY A 55 -17.12 8.68 -28.29
N PHE A 56 -16.45 9.82 -28.02
CA PHE A 56 -15.09 9.82 -27.50
C PHE A 56 -15.10 9.61 -25.98
N TRP A 57 -14.24 8.73 -25.49
CA TRP A 57 -14.02 8.46 -24.07
C TRP A 57 -12.70 9.06 -23.61
N TYR A 58 -12.65 9.47 -22.36
CA TYR A 58 -11.44 10.05 -21.76
C TYR A 58 -10.87 9.13 -20.69
N PHE A 59 -9.68 8.58 -20.97
CA PHE A 59 -8.91 7.75 -20.06
C PHE A 59 -7.58 8.42 -19.73
N ASN A 60 -7.27 8.55 -18.44
CA ASN A 60 -5.96 9.00 -17.99
C ASN A 60 -4.98 7.82 -17.89
N GLY A 61 -3.69 8.11 -18.05
CA GLY A 61 -2.64 7.11 -17.89
C GLY A 61 -2.37 6.23 -19.11
N PHE A 62 -3.01 6.47 -20.25
CA PHE A 62 -2.77 5.68 -21.47
C PHE A 62 -1.30 5.72 -21.95
N GLU A 63 -0.67 6.89 -21.92
CA GLU A 63 0.76 7.02 -22.23
C GLU A 63 1.65 6.37 -21.17
N THR A 64 1.19 6.32 -19.92
CA THR A 64 1.87 5.57 -18.84
C THR A 64 1.76 4.06 -19.08
N LEU A 65 0.62 3.56 -19.54
CA LEU A 65 0.45 2.14 -19.89
C LEU A 65 1.34 1.75 -21.07
N LYS A 66 1.37 2.58 -22.12
CA LYS A 66 2.28 2.37 -23.25
C LYS A 66 3.72 2.42 -22.84
N SER A 67 4.11 3.40 -22.01
CA SER A 67 5.46 3.40 -21.45
C SER A 67 5.67 2.08 -20.77
N ASP A 68 4.71 1.61 -19.98
CA ASP A 68 4.77 0.38 -19.19
C ASP A 68 4.66 -0.94 -19.97
N ASN A 69 4.94 -0.90 -21.28
CA ASN A 69 4.93 -2.01 -22.21
C ASN A 69 3.59 -2.76 -22.25
N PHE A 70 2.49 -2.10 -21.88
CA PHE A 70 1.17 -2.58 -22.23
C PHE A 70 0.96 -2.36 -23.73
N THR A 71 0.78 -3.47 -24.45
CA THR A 71 0.78 -3.50 -25.91
C THR A 71 -0.61 -3.79 -26.48
N GLU A 72 -1.46 -4.44 -25.69
CA GLU A 72 -2.81 -4.82 -26.07
C GLU A 72 -3.83 -4.06 -25.22
N PHE A 73 -4.89 -3.57 -25.84
CA PHE A 73 -5.93 -2.76 -25.17
C PHE A 73 -7.31 -3.26 -25.59
N PHE A 74 -8.24 -3.32 -24.64
CA PHE A 74 -9.58 -3.83 -24.84
C PHE A 74 -10.60 -2.96 -24.11
N LEU A 75 -11.77 -2.79 -24.71
CA LEU A 75 -12.94 -2.33 -23.97
C LEU A 75 -13.48 -3.49 -23.13
N ALA A 76 -13.89 -3.15 -21.91
CA ALA A 76 -14.50 -4.11 -21.01
C ALA A 76 -15.77 -3.58 -20.37
N THR A 77 -16.69 -4.50 -20.10
CA THR A 77 -17.77 -4.32 -19.14
C THR A 77 -17.46 -5.15 -17.90
N VAL A 78 -18.05 -4.77 -16.77
CA VAL A 78 -17.78 -5.42 -15.48
C VAL A 78 -19.09 -5.80 -14.83
N SER A 79 -19.19 -7.02 -14.29
CA SER A 79 -20.36 -7.51 -13.54
C SER A 79 -19.96 -8.18 -12.22
N SER A 80 -20.70 -7.90 -11.16
CA SER A 80 -20.46 -8.44 -9.82
C SER A 80 -21.33 -9.66 -9.48
N ASP A 81 -21.98 -10.26 -10.47
CA ASP A 81 -22.90 -11.38 -10.27
C ASP A 81 -22.18 -12.73 -10.46
N SER A 82 -22.64 -13.75 -9.73
CA SER A 82 -22.07 -15.11 -9.75
C SER A 82 -22.33 -15.85 -11.06
N ASN A 83 -23.25 -15.36 -11.90
CA ASN A 83 -23.59 -15.94 -13.18
C ASN A 83 -23.10 -15.05 -14.35
N PRO A 84 -22.03 -15.44 -15.07
CA PRO A 84 -21.43 -14.66 -16.16
C PRO A 84 -22.33 -14.51 -17.41
N TYR A 85 -23.52 -15.12 -17.41
CA TYR A 85 -24.47 -15.08 -18.54
C TYR A 85 -25.69 -14.17 -18.30
N ASN A 86 -25.84 -13.58 -17.11
CA ASN A 86 -26.92 -12.62 -16.81
C ASN A 86 -26.41 -11.17 -16.99
N SER A 87 -26.04 -10.80 -18.20
CA SER A 87 -25.61 -9.43 -18.52
C SER A 87 -26.80 -8.54 -18.91
N GLY A 88 -27.57 -8.09 -17.92
CA GLY A 88 -28.44 -6.93 -18.08
C GLY A 88 -27.63 -5.62 -17.93
N PRO A 89 -27.98 -4.52 -18.61
CA PRO A 89 -27.27 -3.23 -18.53
C PRO A 89 -27.56 -2.47 -17.22
N SER A 90 -27.74 -3.17 -16.11
CA SER A 90 -27.95 -2.59 -14.78
C SER A 90 -26.62 -2.17 -14.17
N GLN A 91 -26.56 -0.91 -13.70
CA GLN A 91 -25.41 -0.31 -13.00
C GLN A 91 -24.79 -1.28 -11.98
N ILE A 92 -23.51 -1.63 -12.16
CA ILE A 92 -22.76 -2.45 -11.20
C ILE A 92 -21.93 -1.52 -10.31
N SER A 93 -22.33 -1.36 -9.04
CA SER A 93 -21.55 -0.65 -8.03
C SER A 93 -20.64 -1.64 -7.30
N VAL A 94 -19.38 -1.75 -7.76
CA VAL A 94 -18.34 -2.48 -7.02
C VAL A 94 -18.18 -1.83 -5.65
N ASN A 95 -18.26 -2.64 -4.60
CA ASN A 95 -18.20 -2.20 -3.21
C ASN A 95 -17.51 -3.25 -2.33
N SER A 96 -17.38 -2.98 -1.03
CA SER A 96 -16.64 -3.83 -0.09
C SER A 96 -17.24 -5.23 0.10
N SER A 97 -18.52 -5.42 -0.24
CA SER A 97 -19.19 -6.73 -0.19
C SER A 97 -19.06 -7.53 -1.49
N THR A 98 -18.47 -6.96 -2.54
CA THR A 98 -18.24 -7.63 -3.82
C THR A 98 -17.25 -8.78 -3.64
N LYS A 99 -17.77 -10.01 -3.64
CA LYS A 99 -16.98 -11.25 -3.55
C LYS A 99 -16.56 -11.81 -4.90
N PHE A 100 -17.26 -11.42 -5.96
CA PHE A 100 -17.05 -11.92 -7.30
C PHE A 100 -17.08 -10.76 -8.28
N LEU A 101 -16.17 -10.78 -9.24
CA LEU A 101 -16.13 -9.79 -10.31
C LEU A 101 -15.75 -10.45 -11.62
N ALA A 102 -16.60 -10.29 -12.62
CA ALA A 102 -16.33 -10.69 -13.99
C ALA A 102 -16.03 -9.45 -14.82
N ILE A 103 -14.91 -9.48 -15.56
CA ILE A 103 -14.51 -8.45 -16.50
C ILE A 103 -14.62 -9.06 -17.89
N HIS A 104 -15.56 -8.58 -18.68
CA HIS A 104 -15.86 -9.10 -20.01
C HIS A 104 -15.31 -8.19 -21.08
N THR A 105 -14.44 -8.73 -21.94
CA THR A 105 -14.02 -8.08 -23.19
C THR A 105 -14.63 -8.81 -24.38
N SER A 106 -14.44 -8.28 -25.58
CA SER A 106 -14.81 -8.98 -26.82
C SER A 106 -13.99 -10.24 -27.11
N GLN A 107 -12.83 -10.43 -26.47
CA GLN A 107 -11.92 -11.56 -26.74
C GLN A 107 -11.84 -12.58 -25.60
N PHE A 108 -11.99 -12.13 -24.36
CA PHE A 108 -11.85 -12.97 -23.17
C PHE A 108 -12.64 -12.42 -21.99
N SER A 109 -12.84 -13.25 -20.97
CA SER A 109 -13.41 -12.85 -19.69
C SER A 109 -12.45 -13.19 -18.56
N LEU A 110 -12.25 -12.26 -17.62
CA LEU A 110 -11.52 -12.49 -16.38
C LEU A 110 -12.53 -12.66 -15.25
N LEU A 111 -12.52 -13.82 -14.60
CA LEU A 111 -13.41 -14.15 -13.48
C LEU A 111 -12.59 -14.14 -12.20
N LEU A 112 -12.98 -13.31 -11.23
CA LEU A 112 -12.18 -12.97 -10.06
C LEU A 112 -12.95 -13.26 -8.77
N ASP A 113 -12.30 -13.96 -7.85
CA ASP A 113 -12.74 -14.08 -6.46
C ASP A 113 -12.08 -12.96 -5.66
N LEU A 114 -12.88 -12.13 -5.00
CA LEU A 114 -12.46 -10.93 -4.30
C LEU A 114 -12.78 -10.99 -2.81
N TRP A 115 -11.96 -10.32 -2.02
CA TRP A 115 -12.14 -10.10 -0.60
C TRP A 115 -11.59 -8.73 -0.20
N PRO A 116 -12.13 -8.09 0.86
CA PRO A 116 -11.51 -6.91 1.43
C PRO A 116 -10.07 -7.22 1.87
N PRO A 117 -9.10 -6.30 1.69
CA PRO A 117 -7.75 -6.49 2.19
C PRO A 117 -7.74 -6.75 3.71
N GLN A 118 -6.79 -7.56 4.19
CA GLN A 118 -6.56 -7.83 5.61
C GLN A 118 -5.70 -6.72 6.24
N SER A 119 -6.33 -5.76 6.91
CA SER A 119 -5.59 -4.73 7.65
C SER A 119 -4.65 -5.32 8.71
N VAL A 120 -3.49 -4.70 8.89
CA VAL A 120 -2.67 -4.91 10.10
C VAL A 120 -3.37 -4.40 11.36
N ILE A 121 -4.44 -3.61 11.24
CA ILE A 121 -5.24 -3.16 12.38
C ILE A 121 -6.44 -4.08 12.57
N HIS A 122 -6.58 -4.59 13.79
CA HIS A 122 -7.71 -5.41 14.14
C HIS A 122 -9.02 -4.58 14.05
N PRO A 123 -10.13 -5.13 13.52
CA PRO A 123 -11.40 -4.40 13.43
C PRO A 123 -11.95 -3.88 14.77
N SER A 124 -11.57 -4.51 15.88
CA SER A 124 -11.91 -4.08 17.24
C SER A 124 -10.78 -3.32 17.95
N ALA A 125 -9.79 -2.80 17.20
CA ALA A 125 -8.67 -2.10 17.79
C ALA A 125 -9.16 -0.84 18.52
N LYS A 126 -8.69 -0.64 19.75
CA LYS A 126 -9.02 0.53 20.56
C LYS A 126 -8.10 1.69 20.17
N VAL A 127 -8.70 2.82 19.78
CA VAL A 127 -7.97 4.07 19.52
C VAL A 127 -8.20 5.04 20.65
N VAL A 128 -7.12 5.55 21.22
CA VAL A 128 -7.12 6.52 22.32
C VAL A 128 -6.38 7.77 21.89
N VAL A 129 -6.91 8.93 22.24
CA VAL A 129 -6.22 10.21 22.18
C VAL A 129 -5.99 10.69 23.61
N SER A 130 -4.74 10.95 23.97
CA SER A 130 -4.39 11.50 25.28
C SER A 130 -4.16 13.01 25.22
N ASP A 131 -4.89 13.73 26.06
CA ASP A 131 -4.73 15.16 26.34
C ASP A 131 -4.18 15.29 27.78
N LYS A 132 -2.85 15.23 27.91
CA LYS A 132 -2.15 15.09 29.20
C LYS A 132 -2.59 13.81 29.90
N ASN A 133 -3.22 13.92 31.07
CA ASN A 133 -3.65 12.76 31.86
C ASN A 133 -5.08 12.31 31.52
N ASN A 134 -5.76 13.02 30.62
CA ASN A 134 -7.08 12.64 30.16
C ASN A 134 -6.95 11.75 28.92
N GLU A 135 -7.64 10.62 28.91
CA GLU A 135 -7.66 9.67 27.80
C GLU A 135 -9.08 9.64 27.21
N HIS A 136 -9.17 9.83 25.89
CA HIS A 136 -10.42 9.82 25.14
C HIS A 136 -10.39 8.66 24.15
N GLU A 137 -11.31 7.71 24.30
CA GLU A 137 -11.48 6.62 23.32
C GLU A 137 -12.26 7.13 22.12
N GLU A 138 -11.73 6.89 20.93
CA GLU A 138 -12.30 7.31 19.67
C GLU A 138 -12.99 6.14 19.00
N ASN A 139 -14.26 6.32 18.65
CA ASN A 139 -15.05 5.29 17.98
C ASN A 139 -14.72 5.27 16.48
N ILE A 140 -13.70 4.50 16.16
CA ILE A 140 -13.12 4.37 14.83
C ILE A 140 -13.28 2.94 14.35
N ARG A 141 -13.78 2.79 13.12
CA ARG A 141 -13.82 1.50 12.44
C ARG A 141 -12.77 1.46 11.36
N PHE A 142 -12.00 0.38 11.32
CA PHE A 142 -10.98 0.16 10.30
C PHE A 142 -11.58 -0.76 9.24
N GLU A 143 -12.11 -0.19 8.16
CA GLU A 143 -12.63 -0.95 7.03
C GLU A 143 -12.00 -0.42 5.74
N PRO A 144 -11.59 -1.31 4.81
CA PRO A 144 -11.22 -0.90 3.47
C PRO A 144 -12.41 -0.22 2.81
N GLU A 145 -12.42 1.11 2.76
CA GLU A 145 -13.57 1.85 2.23
C GLU A 145 -13.75 1.59 0.73
N CYS A 146 -12.65 1.30 0.02
CA CYS A 146 -12.65 1.24 -1.43
C CYS A 146 -11.61 0.36 -2.11
N PHE A 147 -11.18 -0.73 -1.47
CA PHE A 147 -10.17 -1.66 -2.01
C PHE A 147 -10.62 -3.13 -1.89
N LEU A 148 -10.22 -3.93 -2.87
CA LEU A 148 -10.45 -5.37 -2.92
C LEU A 148 -9.16 -6.07 -3.36
N SER A 149 -8.75 -7.11 -2.64
CA SER A 149 -7.74 -8.06 -3.08
C SER A 149 -8.42 -9.34 -3.56
N GLY A 150 -7.73 -10.17 -4.32
CA GLY A 150 -8.37 -11.36 -4.87
C GLY A 150 -7.42 -12.30 -5.59
N LYS A 151 -8.03 -13.30 -6.21
CA LYS A 151 -7.37 -14.20 -7.15
C LYS A 151 -8.26 -14.44 -8.38
N PRO A 152 -7.68 -14.81 -9.53
CA PRO A 152 -8.46 -15.37 -10.63
C PRO A 152 -9.13 -16.68 -10.20
N GLN A 153 -10.36 -16.91 -10.66
CA GLN A 153 -11.06 -18.19 -10.46
C GLN A 153 -10.36 -19.35 -11.18
N PHE A 154 -9.68 -19.05 -12.29
CA PHE A 154 -9.02 -20.04 -13.13
C PHE A 154 -7.52 -19.72 -13.22
N GLY A 155 -6.70 -20.72 -12.92
CA GLY A 155 -5.24 -20.59 -12.92
C GLY A 155 -4.68 -19.98 -11.64
N ARG A 156 -3.37 -19.74 -11.64
CA ARG A 156 -2.67 -19.03 -10.57
C ARG A 156 -2.68 -17.53 -10.85
N GLY A 157 -2.63 -16.73 -9.80
CA GLY A 157 -2.63 -15.29 -9.97
C GLY A 157 -3.04 -14.49 -8.76
N MET A 158 -2.95 -13.18 -8.90
CA MET A 158 -3.32 -12.21 -7.87
C MET A 158 -4.13 -11.07 -8.49
N VAL A 159 -5.05 -10.54 -7.71
CA VAL A 159 -5.89 -9.40 -8.06
C VAL A 159 -5.74 -8.34 -6.99
N SER A 160 -5.60 -7.08 -7.39
CA SER A 160 -5.82 -5.96 -6.50
C SER A 160 -6.51 -4.80 -7.21
N LEU A 161 -7.63 -4.37 -6.65
CA LEU A 161 -8.55 -3.41 -7.22
C LEU A 161 -8.86 -2.30 -6.22
N SER A 162 -9.07 -1.10 -6.73
CA SER A 162 -9.59 0.05 -6.01
C SER A 162 -10.83 0.56 -6.74
N TYR A 163 -11.87 0.90 -5.99
CA TYR A 163 -13.07 1.56 -6.50
C TYR A 163 -13.24 2.98 -5.95
N CYS A 164 -12.21 3.54 -5.31
CA CYS A 164 -12.29 4.84 -4.62
C CYS A 164 -12.64 6.01 -5.55
N ASN A 165 -12.11 5.96 -6.77
CA ASN A 165 -12.27 7.00 -7.80
C ASN A 165 -12.54 6.31 -9.15
N GLY A 166 -13.53 5.41 -9.16
CA GLY A 166 -13.76 4.47 -10.24
C GLY A 166 -12.90 3.22 -10.11
N LEU A 167 -13.36 2.12 -10.73
CA LEU A 167 -12.68 0.84 -10.66
C LEU A 167 -11.36 0.86 -11.45
N HIS A 168 -10.27 0.63 -10.75
CA HIS A 168 -8.93 0.51 -11.34
C HIS A 168 -8.08 -0.47 -10.54
N GLY A 169 -7.04 -1.02 -11.15
CA GLY A 169 -6.16 -1.97 -10.45
C GLY A 169 -5.43 -2.92 -11.39
N ILE A 170 -4.78 -3.91 -10.81
CA ILE A 170 -3.95 -4.89 -11.51
C ILE A 170 -4.47 -6.31 -11.27
N ILE A 171 -4.45 -7.12 -12.34
CA ILE A 171 -4.79 -8.54 -12.32
C ILE A 171 -3.64 -9.27 -12.99
N VAL A 172 -3.14 -10.32 -12.34
CA VAL A 172 -1.97 -11.06 -12.78
C VAL A 172 -2.40 -12.51 -12.90
N THR A 173 -2.39 -13.08 -14.11
CA THR A 173 -2.83 -14.46 -14.33
C THR A 173 -2.34 -15.03 -15.66
N ASN A 174 -2.13 -16.36 -15.70
CA ASN A 174 -1.84 -17.11 -16.92
C ASN A 174 -0.72 -16.49 -17.78
N GLY A 175 0.34 -15.99 -17.12
CA GLY A 175 1.48 -15.36 -17.80
C GLY A 175 1.16 -14.00 -18.42
N SER A 176 0.11 -13.31 -17.99
CA SER A 176 -0.26 -11.96 -18.44
C SER A 176 -0.56 -11.04 -17.26
N ASP A 177 -0.17 -9.77 -17.39
CA ASP A 177 -0.58 -8.70 -16.49
C ASP A 177 -1.67 -7.89 -17.18
N TYR A 178 -2.74 -7.60 -16.46
CA TYR A 178 -3.87 -6.79 -16.91
C TYR A 178 -4.02 -5.60 -15.98
N GLN A 179 -4.26 -4.42 -16.56
CA GLN A 179 -4.58 -3.21 -15.82
C GLN A 179 -5.96 -2.72 -16.22
N ILE A 180 -6.85 -2.55 -15.23
CA ILE A 180 -8.18 -1.98 -15.42
C ILE A 180 -8.18 -0.50 -15.07
N ILE A 181 -8.84 0.31 -15.90
CA ILE A 181 -8.96 1.76 -15.73
C ILE A 181 -10.38 2.21 -16.02
N ALA A 182 -10.97 2.93 -15.05
CA ALA A 182 -12.24 3.60 -15.22
C ALA A 182 -12.10 4.93 -16.01
N PRO A 183 -13.09 5.29 -16.84
CA PRO A 183 -13.15 6.58 -17.50
C PRO A 183 -13.40 7.70 -16.48
N ARG A 184 -12.90 8.91 -16.76
CA ARG A 184 -13.01 10.04 -15.82
C ARG A 184 -14.39 10.76 -15.86
N SER A 185 -15.30 10.37 -16.75
CA SER A 185 -16.57 11.08 -16.97
C SER A 185 -17.77 10.37 -16.34
N THR A 186 -18.74 11.16 -15.88
CA THR A 186 -20.04 10.74 -15.35
C THR A 186 -21.02 10.26 -16.43
N CYS A 187 -20.59 10.14 -17.68
CA CYS A 187 -21.46 9.91 -18.84
C CYS A 187 -21.18 8.58 -19.56
N ALA A 188 -20.27 7.77 -19.00
CA ALA A 188 -19.73 6.52 -19.54
C ALA A 188 -19.89 5.36 -18.55
N GLU A 189 -21.07 5.23 -17.95
CA GLU A 189 -21.26 4.24 -16.89
C GLU A 189 -21.09 2.81 -17.45
N ASN A 190 -20.19 2.03 -16.81
CA ASN A 190 -19.91 0.62 -17.08
C ASN A 190 -18.95 0.25 -18.23
N ILE A 191 -18.25 1.21 -18.85
CA ILE A 191 -17.19 0.91 -19.84
C ILE A 191 -15.82 1.15 -19.20
N TYR A 192 -14.96 0.13 -19.24
CA TYR A 192 -13.60 0.17 -18.70
C TYR A 192 -12.58 -0.09 -19.80
N LEU A 193 -11.36 0.42 -19.61
CA LEU A 193 -10.21 0.05 -20.45
C LEU A 193 -9.41 -1.04 -19.74
N ILE A 194 -9.16 -2.14 -20.44
CA ILE A 194 -8.23 -3.20 -20.02
C ILE A 194 -6.98 -3.10 -20.88
N ALA A 195 -5.85 -2.85 -20.26
CA ALA A 195 -4.54 -2.94 -20.89
C ALA A 195 -3.92 -4.30 -20.52
N ARG A 196 -3.32 -4.99 -21.48
CA ARG A 196 -2.65 -6.28 -21.29
C ARG A 196 -1.20 -6.24 -21.77
N ARG A 197 -0.34 -6.96 -21.06
CA ARG A 197 1.02 -7.34 -21.47
C ARG A 197 1.33 -8.77 -21.07
N ALA A 198 2.35 -9.36 -21.70
CA ALA A 198 2.96 -10.57 -21.19
C ALA A 198 3.55 -10.30 -19.79
N SER A 199 3.28 -11.18 -18.84
CA SER A 199 3.79 -11.07 -17.47
C SER A 199 5.27 -11.44 -17.45
N SER A 200 6.09 -10.58 -16.86
CA SER A 200 7.54 -10.75 -16.71
C SER A 200 7.89 -11.44 -15.39
N ASN A 201 8.12 -10.67 -14.31
CA ASN A 201 8.51 -11.22 -13.01
C ASN A 201 7.35 -11.26 -12.01
N LEU A 202 6.21 -10.61 -12.29
CA LEU A 202 5.11 -10.50 -11.34
C LEU A 202 4.44 -11.86 -11.12
N MET A 203 4.20 -12.63 -12.19
CA MET A 203 3.80 -14.03 -12.06
C MET A 203 4.85 -14.89 -11.34
N GLN A 204 6.15 -14.61 -11.49
CA GLN A 204 7.18 -15.34 -10.73
C GLN A 204 7.14 -15.00 -9.23
N GLN A 205 6.88 -13.74 -8.88
CA GLN A 205 6.68 -13.31 -7.49
C GLN A 205 5.42 -13.94 -6.91
N VAL A 206 4.30 -13.90 -7.64
CA VAL A 206 3.04 -14.56 -7.25
C VAL A 206 3.27 -16.06 -7.04
N ASN A 207 3.94 -16.74 -7.97
CA ASN A 207 4.27 -18.15 -7.82
C ASN A 207 5.14 -18.42 -6.59
N LYS A 208 6.17 -17.60 -6.34
CA LYS A 208 7.00 -17.72 -5.13
C LYS A 208 6.20 -17.50 -3.85
N MET A 209 5.28 -16.55 -3.83
CA MET A 209 4.38 -16.28 -2.69
C MET A 209 3.37 -17.41 -2.49
N GLU A 210 2.87 -18.02 -3.56
CA GLU A 210 1.96 -19.18 -3.49
C GLU A 210 2.69 -20.47 -3.11
N GLU A 211 3.94 -20.66 -3.55
CA GLU A 211 4.78 -21.82 -3.22
C GLU A 211 5.30 -21.74 -1.78
N ALA A 212 5.66 -20.55 -1.31
CA ALA A 212 6.06 -20.30 0.07
C ALA A 212 4.90 -20.44 1.08
N ARG A 213 3.65 -20.39 0.59
CA ARG A 213 2.40 -20.68 1.31
C ARG A 213 2.24 -22.13 1.81
N THR A 214 3.29 -22.96 1.73
CA THR A 214 3.33 -24.34 2.24
C THR A 214 3.77 -24.39 3.71
N THR A 215 2.97 -25.06 4.55
CA THR A 215 3.23 -25.65 5.90
C THR A 215 4.03 -24.91 6.99
N HIS A 216 4.46 -23.67 6.81
CA HIS A 216 5.14 -22.93 7.89
C HIS A 216 4.14 -22.58 8.99
N GLU A 217 4.57 -22.73 10.25
CA GLU A 217 3.79 -22.35 11.42
C GLU A 217 3.43 -20.85 11.32
N LYS A 218 2.14 -20.54 11.37
CA LYS A 218 1.65 -19.17 11.30
C LYS A 218 1.73 -18.58 12.70
N LEU A 219 2.58 -17.57 12.85
CA LEU A 219 2.77 -16.86 14.10
C LEU A 219 2.10 -15.50 14.02
N THR A 220 1.70 -14.97 15.17
CA THR A 220 1.05 -13.68 15.31
C THR A 220 1.78 -12.83 16.33
N ILE A 221 1.87 -11.52 16.12
CA ILE A 221 2.33 -10.56 17.13
C ILE A 221 1.24 -9.50 17.29
N GLU A 222 0.66 -9.46 18.48
CA GLU A 222 -0.35 -8.49 18.86
C GLU A 222 0.31 -7.20 19.38
N LEU A 223 -0.03 -6.08 18.73
CA LEU A 223 0.65 -4.81 18.90
C LEU A 223 -0.21 -3.79 19.64
N ALA A 224 0.44 -3.07 20.57
CA ALA A 224 -0.04 -1.80 21.10
C ALA A 224 0.91 -0.67 20.72
N LEU A 225 0.38 0.35 20.06
CA LEU A 225 1.14 1.44 19.48
C LEU A 225 0.94 2.72 20.27
N PHE A 226 2.03 3.43 20.55
CA PHE A 226 2.03 4.71 21.23
C PHE A 226 2.72 5.74 20.34
N TYR A 227 2.07 6.88 20.11
CA TYR A 227 2.62 7.98 19.35
C TYR A 227 2.66 9.21 20.25
N ASP A 228 3.86 9.70 20.54
CA ASP A 228 3.96 10.83 21.47
C ASP A 228 3.59 12.17 20.82
N GLN A 229 3.54 13.23 21.64
CA GLN A 229 3.18 14.58 21.19
C GLN A 229 4.07 15.09 20.06
N SER A 230 5.34 14.66 19.99
CA SER A 230 6.23 15.09 18.91
C SER A 230 5.84 14.49 17.56
N VAL A 231 5.25 13.28 17.56
CA VAL A 231 4.66 12.67 16.37
C VAL A 231 3.34 13.34 16.03
N TYR A 232 2.47 13.57 17.01
CA TYR A 232 1.18 14.26 16.77
C TYR A 232 1.39 15.61 16.07
N ASN A 233 2.30 16.43 16.59
CA ASN A 233 2.64 17.73 16.03
C ASN A 233 3.23 17.61 14.61
N TYR A 234 4.09 16.61 14.38
CA TYR A 234 4.62 16.32 13.05
C TYR A 234 3.51 15.98 12.06
N LEU A 235 2.55 15.14 12.45
CA LEU A 235 1.44 14.74 11.59
C LEU A 235 0.48 15.90 11.31
N GLU A 236 0.22 16.79 12.28
CA GLU A 236 -0.56 18.01 12.03
C GLU A 236 0.08 18.89 10.95
N GLU A 237 1.39 19.11 11.04
CA GLU A 237 2.14 19.86 10.03
C GLU A 237 2.08 19.17 8.66
N LYS A 238 2.30 17.85 8.61
CA LYS A 238 2.43 17.11 7.34
C LYS A 238 1.13 16.87 6.62
N THR A 239 0.10 16.47 7.35
CA THR A 239 -1.23 16.23 6.75
C THR A 239 -1.95 17.54 6.44
N ASN A 240 -1.51 18.66 7.03
CA ASN A 240 -2.23 19.93 7.04
C ASN A 240 -3.70 19.73 7.48
N SER A 241 -3.90 18.85 8.46
CA SER A 241 -5.21 18.40 8.88
C SER A 241 -5.28 18.10 10.36
N LYS A 242 -6.41 18.52 10.94
CA LYS A 242 -6.79 18.17 12.31
C LYS A 242 -7.43 16.78 12.40
N SER A 243 -7.81 16.19 11.27
CA SER A 243 -8.50 14.89 11.22
C SER A 243 -7.64 13.76 11.80
N LEU A 244 -8.17 13.06 12.79
CA LEU A 244 -7.55 11.87 13.36
C LEU A 244 -7.47 10.73 12.32
N LYS A 245 -8.50 10.61 11.45
CA LYS A 245 -8.52 9.64 10.34
C LYS A 245 -7.30 9.78 9.44
N GLU A 246 -6.99 11.00 8.99
CA GLU A 246 -5.87 11.24 8.07
C GLU A 246 -4.51 11.01 8.74
N LYS A 247 -4.39 11.35 10.05
CA LYS A 247 -3.20 11.02 10.84
C LYS A 247 -2.99 9.51 10.98
N LEU A 248 -4.04 8.76 11.29
CA LEU A 248 -3.97 7.30 11.41
C LEU A 248 -3.63 6.64 10.07
N GLN A 249 -4.21 7.10 8.96
CA GLN A 249 -3.85 6.62 7.62
C GLN A 249 -2.36 6.79 7.31
N TYR A 250 -1.79 7.94 7.68
CA TYR A 250 -0.36 8.18 7.51
C TYR A 250 0.48 7.17 8.29
N LEU A 251 0.12 6.92 9.55
CA LEU A 251 0.86 6.03 10.45
C LEU A 251 0.75 4.57 10.03
N VAL A 252 -0.43 4.14 9.59
CA VAL A 252 -0.74 2.75 9.23
C VAL A 252 0.04 2.29 7.99
N ALA A 253 0.37 3.21 7.08
CA ALA A 253 1.26 2.92 5.96
C ALA A 253 2.59 2.29 6.41
N ALA A 254 3.24 2.84 7.43
CA ALA A 254 4.48 2.30 7.99
C ALA A 254 4.31 0.83 8.42
N TRP A 255 3.25 0.54 9.19
CA TRP A 255 2.98 -0.80 9.71
C TRP A 255 2.62 -1.84 8.65
N ASN A 256 1.99 -1.42 7.55
CA ASN A 256 1.77 -2.29 6.41
C ASN A 256 3.08 -2.66 5.71
N THR A 257 4.03 -1.73 5.66
CA THR A 257 5.39 -2.04 5.17
C THR A 257 6.14 -2.95 6.15
N VAL A 258 5.98 -2.77 7.47
CA VAL A 258 6.52 -3.69 8.48
C VAL A 258 5.97 -5.10 8.27
N GLN A 259 4.64 -5.24 8.09
CA GLN A 259 4.03 -6.55 7.77
C GLN A 259 4.60 -7.16 6.48
N TYR A 260 4.83 -6.35 5.45
CA TYR A 260 5.48 -6.83 4.23
C TYR A 260 6.89 -7.37 4.49
N GLU A 261 7.68 -6.71 5.34
CA GLU A 261 9.01 -7.17 5.72
C GLU A 261 8.95 -8.52 6.45
N PHE A 262 8.02 -8.68 7.39
CA PHE A 262 7.78 -9.95 8.10
C PHE A 262 7.11 -11.04 7.24
N ASN A 263 6.56 -10.70 6.07
CA ASN A 263 6.05 -11.67 5.10
C ASN A 263 7.13 -12.33 4.23
N LYS A 264 8.40 -11.95 4.38
CA LYS A 264 9.53 -12.58 3.67
C LYS A 264 9.90 -13.93 4.29
N GLU A 265 8.93 -14.82 4.30
CA GLU A 265 9.01 -16.16 4.89
C GLU A 265 10.12 -17.00 4.25
N ASN A 266 10.43 -16.78 2.97
CA ASN A 266 11.56 -17.42 2.28
C ASN A 266 12.94 -16.97 2.80
N GLN A 267 13.02 -15.88 3.56
CA GLN A 267 14.24 -15.40 4.19
C GLN A 267 14.24 -15.68 5.70
N LEU A 268 13.12 -15.43 6.39
CA LEU A 268 13.02 -15.61 7.85
C LEU A 268 12.72 -17.06 8.27
N GLY A 269 12.15 -17.87 7.38
CA GLY A 269 11.76 -19.26 7.61
C GLY A 269 10.39 -19.44 8.27
N TYR A 270 9.63 -18.35 8.48
CA TYR A 270 8.34 -18.36 9.17
C TYR A 270 7.43 -17.26 8.61
N SER A 271 6.11 -17.46 8.76
CA SER A 271 5.09 -16.46 8.42
C SER A 271 4.61 -15.76 9.70
N ILE A 272 4.91 -14.47 9.86
CA ILE A 272 4.54 -13.68 11.04
C ILE A 272 3.50 -12.63 10.66
N LYS A 273 2.30 -12.74 11.24
CA LYS A 273 1.20 -11.77 11.10
C LYS A 273 1.24 -10.76 12.24
N LEU A 274 1.25 -9.48 11.91
CA LEU A 274 1.16 -8.37 12.86
C LEU A 274 -0.30 -7.94 13.00
N ILE A 275 -0.74 -7.75 14.25
CA ILE A 275 -2.12 -7.36 14.56
C ILE A 275 -2.12 -6.22 15.57
N ILE A 276 -2.38 -5.00 15.11
CA ILE A 276 -2.53 -3.81 15.94
C ILE A 276 -3.89 -3.85 16.61
N LYS A 277 -3.90 -3.93 17.94
CA LYS A 277 -5.12 -3.96 18.76
C LYS A 277 -5.33 -2.68 19.58
N TYR A 278 -4.28 -1.88 19.74
CA TYR A 278 -4.34 -0.66 20.51
C TYR A 278 -3.49 0.42 19.88
N ILE A 279 -4.03 1.63 19.79
CA ILE A 279 -3.32 2.81 19.34
C ILE A 279 -3.60 3.92 20.35
N ASN A 280 -2.57 4.51 20.94
CA ASN A 280 -2.70 5.73 21.72
C ASN A 280 -1.85 6.84 21.10
N ILE A 281 -2.48 7.97 20.80
CA ILE A 281 -1.83 9.15 20.26
C ILE A 281 -1.90 10.26 21.30
N PHE A 282 -0.75 10.72 21.77
CA PHE A 282 -0.67 11.82 22.73
C PHE A 282 -0.77 13.13 21.97
N ARG A 283 -1.92 13.81 22.05
CA ARG A 283 -2.03 15.22 21.61
C ARG A 283 -1.20 16.12 22.51
N GLU A 284 -1.26 15.87 23.82
CA GLU A 284 -0.34 16.40 24.81
C GLU A 284 0.25 15.24 25.60
N ASN A 285 1.57 15.25 25.82
CA ASN A 285 2.22 14.18 26.58
C ASN A 285 1.66 14.09 28.01
N PRO A 286 1.29 12.89 28.49
CA PRO A 286 0.91 12.68 29.88
C PRO A 286 2.04 13.02 30.86
N SER A 287 1.71 13.42 32.09
CA SER A 287 2.73 13.85 33.07
C SER A 287 3.68 12.72 33.50
N TRP A 288 3.22 11.48 33.39
CA TRP A 288 3.99 10.27 33.66
C TRP A 288 4.95 9.91 32.53
N TYR A 289 4.71 10.38 31.29
CA TYR A 289 5.56 10.09 30.14
C TYR A 289 6.80 10.99 30.12
N LYS A 290 7.98 10.40 30.28
CA LYS A 290 9.25 11.15 30.38
C LYS A 290 9.99 11.17 29.05
N THR A 291 10.20 12.36 28.48
CA THR A 291 10.83 12.54 27.16
C THR A 291 12.33 12.81 27.20
N ASN A 292 12.94 12.85 28.38
CA ASN A 292 14.35 13.23 28.58
C ASN A 292 15.36 12.33 27.85
N SER A 293 15.03 11.05 27.66
CA SER A 293 15.81 10.10 26.89
C SER A 293 14.92 8.98 26.36
N PHE A 294 15.39 8.23 25.35
CA PHE A 294 14.67 7.06 24.83
C PHE A 294 14.42 6.01 25.92
N ALA A 295 15.41 5.76 26.79
CA ALA A 295 15.26 4.79 27.87
C ALA A 295 14.16 5.18 28.87
N LEU A 296 14.05 6.46 29.21
CA LEU A 296 13.01 6.96 30.11
C LEU A 296 11.63 6.95 29.44
N ALA A 297 11.55 7.33 28.16
CA ALA A 297 10.30 7.29 27.39
C ALA A 297 9.79 5.86 27.26
N LEU A 298 10.67 4.92 26.87
CA LEU A 298 10.40 3.49 26.78
C LEU A 298 9.88 2.95 28.11
N ARG A 299 10.64 3.17 29.20
CA ARG A 299 10.27 2.72 30.54
C ARG A 299 8.92 3.28 30.98
N SER A 300 8.63 4.55 30.70
CA SER A 300 7.37 5.19 31.10
C SER A 300 6.15 4.45 30.56
N VAL A 301 6.18 4.09 29.26
CA VAL A 301 5.06 3.38 28.61
C VAL A 301 5.02 1.91 29.02
N CYS A 302 6.16 1.24 29.18
CA CYS A 302 6.18 -0.15 29.65
C CYS A 302 5.56 -0.30 31.04
N VAL A 303 5.97 0.53 31.99
CA VAL A 303 5.42 0.53 33.36
C VAL A 303 3.92 0.84 33.31
N TRP A 304 3.52 1.86 32.54
CA TRP A 304 2.11 2.21 32.38
C TRP A 304 1.26 1.03 31.84
N ALA A 305 1.81 0.26 30.89
CA ALA A 305 1.12 -0.89 30.29
C ALA A 305 1.08 -2.11 31.21
N GLU A 306 2.15 -2.35 31.97
CA GLU A 306 2.22 -3.40 32.99
C GLU A 306 1.23 -3.16 34.13
N GLU A 307 1.17 -1.93 34.66
CA GLU A 307 0.22 -1.53 35.71
C GLU A 307 -1.23 -1.73 35.28
N ARG A 308 -1.52 -1.50 33.99
CA ARG A 308 -2.84 -1.71 33.37
C ARG A 308 -3.08 -3.14 32.91
N LYS A 309 -2.11 -4.04 33.11
CA LYS A 309 -2.17 -5.45 32.71
C LYS A 309 -2.57 -5.62 31.24
N LEU A 310 -2.05 -4.74 30.37
CA LEU A 310 -2.30 -4.86 28.95
C LEU A 310 -1.68 -6.17 28.44
N ASN A 311 -2.49 -6.97 27.74
CA ASN A 311 -2.11 -8.27 27.24
C ASN A 311 -1.84 -8.20 25.72
N TYR A 312 -0.86 -7.40 25.35
CA TYR A 312 -0.33 -7.36 23.98
C TYR A 312 1.08 -7.96 23.98
N ASP A 313 1.41 -8.67 22.90
CA ASP A 313 2.71 -9.34 22.74
C ASP A 313 3.84 -8.32 22.57
N HIS A 314 3.58 -7.18 21.92
CA HIS A 314 4.58 -6.13 21.75
C HIS A 314 3.98 -4.73 21.86
N ILE A 315 4.68 -3.86 22.59
CA ILE A 315 4.32 -2.46 22.81
C ILE A 315 5.36 -1.60 22.12
N HIS A 316 4.94 -0.82 21.13
CA HIS A 316 5.84 -0.02 20.32
C HIS A 316 5.53 1.46 20.44
N ILE A 317 6.55 2.25 20.77
CA ILE A 317 6.46 3.71 20.89
C ILE A 317 7.12 4.33 19.67
N VAL A 318 6.43 5.24 19.01
CA VAL A 318 6.98 6.03 17.92
C VAL A 318 7.13 7.47 18.40
N THR A 319 8.33 8.02 18.22
CA THR A 319 8.67 9.38 18.66
C THR A 319 9.38 10.15 17.54
N ASN A 320 9.20 11.47 17.50
CA ASN A 320 10.05 12.39 16.74
C ASN A 320 11.03 13.16 17.65
N SER A 321 11.24 12.69 18.89
CA SER A 321 12.12 13.36 19.85
C SER A 321 13.56 13.47 19.31
N LYS A 322 14.20 14.58 19.67
CA LYS A 322 15.62 14.84 19.39
C LYS A 322 16.52 14.47 20.59
N ASN A 323 15.94 13.96 21.67
CA ASN A 323 16.65 13.67 22.93
C ASN A 323 17.40 12.33 22.90
N SER A 324 17.77 11.86 21.72
CA SER A 324 18.56 10.65 21.49
C SER A 324 19.17 10.71 20.09
N ASN A 325 20.40 10.20 19.97
CA ASN A 325 21.03 9.93 18.68
C ASN A 325 20.70 8.54 18.13
N LEU A 326 20.07 7.68 18.95
CA LEU A 326 19.62 6.35 18.52
C LEU A 326 18.38 6.48 17.62
N LEU A 327 18.28 5.60 16.64
CA LEU A 327 17.06 5.45 15.84
C LEU A 327 16.01 4.63 16.58
N GLY A 328 16.41 3.63 17.35
CA GLY A 328 15.50 2.82 18.16
C GLY A 328 16.16 2.25 19.40
N LEU A 329 15.33 1.66 20.27
CA LEU A 329 15.74 0.92 21.45
C LEU A 329 14.63 -0.07 21.82
N GLY A 330 14.97 -1.36 21.96
CA GLY A 330 14.03 -2.41 22.35
C GLY A 330 14.64 -3.45 23.27
N GLY A 331 13.78 -4.23 23.93
CA GLY A 331 14.19 -5.40 24.69
C GLY A 331 14.49 -6.60 23.78
N SER A 332 15.57 -7.34 24.06
CA SER A 332 15.90 -8.55 23.31
C SER A 332 15.10 -9.77 23.80
N GLY A 333 14.45 -10.48 22.88
CA GLY A 333 13.75 -11.75 23.13
C GLY A 333 12.57 -11.64 24.11
N GLY A 334 11.99 -10.44 24.22
CA GLY A 334 11.06 -10.07 25.28
C GLY A 334 9.58 -10.09 24.91
N ILE A 335 9.19 -10.35 23.65
CA ILE A 335 7.79 -10.28 23.19
C ILE A 335 6.84 -11.17 24.02
N CYS A 336 7.15 -12.45 24.21
CA CYS A 336 6.35 -13.31 25.10
C CYS A 336 6.82 -13.28 26.57
N GLY A 337 7.47 -12.20 27.02
CA GLY A 337 8.06 -12.07 28.36
C GLY A 337 8.05 -10.64 28.89
N GLY A 338 8.89 -10.34 29.89
CA GLY A 338 8.94 -9.02 30.54
C GLY A 338 9.60 -7.90 29.72
N GLY A 339 10.10 -8.20 28.51
CA GLY A 339 10.88 -7.27 27.68
C GLY A 339 10.15 -6.81 26.40
N ARG A 340 8.82 -6.81 26.41
CA ARG A 340 7.94 -6.65 25.25
C ARG A 340 7.81 -5.23 24.69
N CYS A 341 8.70 -4.32 25.04
CA CYS A 341 8.60 -2.94 24.58
C CYS A 341 9.74 -2.54 23.63
N ALA A 342 9.41 -1.66 22.69
CA ALA A 342 10.39 -0.93 21.89
C ALA A 342 9.99 0.54 21.68
N ILE A 343 10.97 1.37 21.38
CA ILE A 343 10.80 2.74 20.93
C ILE A 343 11.59 2.96 19.63
N SER A 344 10.98 3.64 18.66
CA SER A 344 11.58 3.96 17.37
C SER A 344 11.34 5.40 16.96
N LYS A 345 12.30 5.93 16.21
CA LYS A 345 12.22 7.20 15.49
C LYS A 345 11.87 6.93 14.02
N SER A 346 10.63 6.52 13.78
CA SER A 346 10.13 6.22 12.43
C SER A 346 8.82 6.96 12.18
N ILE A 347 8.96 8.15 11.59
CA ILE A 347 7.85 9.11 11.45
C ILE A 347 7.56 9.49 10.00
N LYS A 348 8.38 9.04 9.05
CA LYS A 348 8.14 9.33 7.63
C LYS A 348 7.07 8.36 7.11
N TRP A 349 6.31 8.80 6.12
CA TRP A 349 5.29 7.97 5.50
C TRP A 349 5.90 6.69 4.90
N GLY A 350 5.35 5.54 5.30
CA GLY A 350 5.79 4.21 4.83
C GLY A 350 7.13 3.73 5.40
N ASP A 351 7.75 4.49 6.29
CA ASP A 351 9.03 4.16 6.95
C ASP A 351 8.86 2.97 7.89
N TYR A 352 9.79 2.01 7.86
CA TYR A 352 9.55 0.70 8.47
C TYR A 352 10.80 -0.02 8.94
N ASP A 353 11.98 0.40 8.49
CA ASP A 353 13.25 -0.26 8.74
C ASP A 353 13.53 -0.31 10.24
N THR A 354 13.46 0.83 10.92
CA THR A 354 13.68 0.94 12.37
C THR A 354 12.58 0.22 13.13
N LEU A 355 11.31 0.32 12.70
CA LEU A 355 10.20 -0.40 13.33
C LEU A 355 10.41 -1.92 13.29
N SER A 356 10.77 -2.44 12.12
CA SER A 356 11.02 -3.86 11.89
C SER A 356 12.24 -4.34 12.67
N HIS A 357 13.29 -3.52 12.72
CA HIS A 357 14.53 -3.77 13.44
C HIS A 357 14.27 -3.95 14.95
N GLU A 358 13.53 -3.03 15.57
CA GLU A 358 13.27 -3.13 17.01
C GLU A 358 12.29 -4.25 17.38
N ILE A 359 11.36 -4.62 16.49
CA ILE A 359 10.50 -5.81 16.68
C ILE A 359 11.34 -7.09 16.57
N ALA A 360 12.31 -7.13 15.65
CA ALA A 360 13.20 -8.26 15.48
C ALA A 360 14.08 -8.51 16.73
N HIS A 361 14.57 -7.45 17.38
CA HIS A 361 15.18 -7.60 18.71
C HIS A 361 14.23 -8.29 19.70
N GLY A 362 12.94 -7.92 19.69
CA GLY A 362 11.89 -8.52 20.51
C GLY A 362 11.72 -10.03 20.36
N ILE A 363 12.06 -10.61 19.20
CA ILE A 363 12.09 -12.06 18.91
C ILE A 363 13.50 -12.67 18.96
N ASP A 364 14.41 -12.04 19.70
CA ASP A 364 15.79 -12.51 20.00
C ASP A 364 16.71 -12.56 18.78
N ILE A 365 16.45 -11.72 17.76
CA ILE A 365 17.35 -11.55 16.62
C ILE A 365 18.38 -10.46 16.94
N PRO A 366 19.70 -10.77 16.94
CA PRO A 366 20.74 -9.77 17.15
C PRO A 366 21.06 -9.01 15.86
N HIS A 367 21.90 -7.97 15.97
CA HIS A 367 22.48 -7.33 14.80
C HIS A 367 23.29 -8.33 13.94
N ASP A 368 23.28 -8.15 12.62
CA ASP A 368 24.07 -8.97 11.69
C ASP A 368 25.58 -8.84 11.94
N GLY A 369 26.02 -7.70 12.48
CA GLY A 369 27.42 -7.47 12.88
C GLY A 369 27.81 -8.12 14.21
N HIS A 370 26.90 -8.82 14.90
CA HIS A 370 27.21 -9.50 16.16
C HIS A 370 28.26 -10.62 15.93
N PRO A 371 29.23 -10.87 16.85
CA PRO A 371 30.27 -11.88 16.66
C PRO A 371 29.74 -13.28 16.32
N ASN A 372 28.63 -13.68 16.95
CA ASN A 372 27.96 -14.95 16.67
C ASN A 372 27.25 -15.00 15.30
N CYS A 373 27.13 -13.86 14.61
CA CYS A 373 26.66 -13.77 13.24
C CYS A 373 27.80 -13.75 12.20
N ALA A 374 29.06 -13.55 12.62
CA ALA A 374 30.21 -13.37 11.71
C ALA A 374 30.46 -14.55 10.77
N ASN A 375 30.07 -15.77 11.18
CA ASN A 375 30.22 -16.98 10.37
C ASN A 375 29.11 -17.17 9.31
N TYR A 376 28.05 -16.34 9.32
CA TYR A 376 27.02 -16.39 8.30
C TYR A 376 27.42 -15.46 7.14
N THR A 377 28.11 -16.03 6.16
CA THR A 377 28.42 -15.34 4.91
C THR A 377 27.14 -15.09 4.11
N GLY A 378 26.81 -13.83 3.81
CA GLY A 378 25.59 -13.49 3.07
C GLY A 378 25.28 -12.00 3.06
N ARG A 379 24.15 -11.64 2.42
CA ARG A 379 23.62 -10.26 2.44
C ARG A 379 23.15 -9.93 3.86
N SER A 380 23.57 -8.78 4.41
CA SER A 380 22.96 -8.22 5.61
C SER A 380 21.49 -7.84 5.31
N GLY A 381 20.62 -7.98 6.29
CA GLY A 381 19.21 -7.59 6.23
C GLY A 381 18.93 -6.36 7.08
N VAL A 382 17.66 -6.19 7.49
CA VAL A 382 17.18 -5.14 8.42
C VAL A 382 18.00 -5.04 9.70
N MET A 383 18.65 -6.13 10.12
CA MET A 383 19.45 -6.20 11.33
C MET A 383 20.91 -5.77 11.16
N GLY A 384 21.32 -5.30 9.98
CA GLY A 384 22.63 -4.72 9.77
C GLY A 384 22.56 -3.45 8.93
N ASP A 385 23.29 -3.40 7.81
CA ASP A 385 23.48 -2.18 7.02
C ASP A 385 22.47 -2.03 5.87
N ARG A 386 21.56 -3.01 5.70
CA ARG A 386 20.51 -2.96 4.69
C ARG A 386 19.17 -2.64 5.31
N ASN A 387 18.39 -1.80 4.64
CA ASN A 387 17.07 -1.40 5.11
C ASN A 387 15.98 -2.45 4.79
N THR A 388 16.34 -3.68 4.40
CA THR A 388 15.36 -4.69 3.99
C THR A 388 15.91 -6.11 4.00
N GLY A 389 14.99 -7.06 4.14
CA GLY A 389 15.25 -8.49 4.11
C GLY A 389 15.75 -9.02 5.45
N TRP A 390 15.79 -10.34 5.56
CA TRP A 390 16.32 -11.05 6.72
C TRP A 390 17.59 -11.80 6.32
N SER A 391 18.61 -11.72 7.17
CA SER A 391 19.85 -12.47 6.97
C SER A 391 19.68 -13.93 7.38
N VAL A 392 20.64 -14.77 6.95
CA VAL A 392 20.72 -16.16 7.43
C VAL A 392 20.92 -16.21 8.95
N CYS A 393 21.62 -15.22 9.54
CA CYS A 393 21.76 -15.13 10.99
C CYS A 393 20.39 -14.91 11.66
N ALA A 394 19.61 -13.96 11.14
CA ALA A 394 18.29 -13.62 11.66
C ALA A 394 17.36 -14.83 11.71
N ALA A 395 17.24 -15.56 10.59
CA ALA A 395 16.41 -16.77 10.51
C ALA A 395 16.81 -17.82 11.56
N LYS A 396 18.12 -18.08 11.74
CA LYS A 396 18.61 -19.07 12.70
C LYS A 396 18.40 -18.68 14.15
N TYR A 397 18.55 -17.40 14.48
CA TYR A 397 18.29 -16.90 15.82
C TYR A 397 16.81 -17.00 16.17
N PHE A 398 15.94 -16.60 15.25
CA PHE A 398 14.50 -16.70 15.44
C PHE A 398 14.05 -18.16 15.61
N GLU A 399 14.49 -19.06 14.72
CA GLU A 399 14.20 -20.49 14.82
C GLU A 399 14.64 -21.06 16.19
N ARG A 400 15.83 -20.70 16.66
CA ARG A 400 16.34 -21.15 17.97
C ARG A 400 15.50 -20.63 19.12
N TRP A 401 15.05 -19.38 19.05
CA TRP A 401 14.19 -18.78 20.06
C TRP A 401 12.83 -19.51 20.15
N LEU A 402 12.22 -19.82 19.02
CA LEU A 402 11.00 -20.63 18.94
C LEU A 402 11.21 -22.05 19.49
N LYS A 403 12.28 -22.75 19.08
CA LYS A 403 12.60 -24.11 19.56
C LYS A 403 12.82 -24.18 21.08
N ARG A 404 13.19 -23.08 21.73
CA ARG A 404 13.30 -22.98 23.19
C ARG A 404 11.94 -22.77 23.87
N GLY A 405 10.84 -22.74 23.13
CA GLY A 405 9.49 -22.52 23.64
C GLY A 405 9.24 -21.09 24.10
N LYS A 406 10.02 -20.11 23.63
CA LYS A 406 9.89 -18.70 24.03
C LYS A 406 8.85 -17.93 23.23
N GLY A 407 8.35 -18.47 22.11
CA GLY A 407 7.35 -17.84 21.25
C GLY A 407 5.89 -18.23 21.50
N LYS A 408 5.56 -18.81 22.66
CA LYS A 408 4.22 -19.39 22.91
C LYS A 408 3.05 -18.41 22.72
N CYS A 409 3.23 -17.15 23.11
CA CYS A 409 2.19 -16.13 22.95
C CYS A 409 1.83 -15.86 21.48
N MET A 410 2.76 -16.14 20.56
CA MET A 410 2.61 -15.87 19.13
C MET A 410 1.83 -16.98 18.39
N GLN A 411 1.48 -18.09 19.06
CA GLN A 411 0.83 -19.24 18.43
C GLN A 411 -0.70 -19.11 18.35
N GLU A 412 -1.30 -18.16 19.05
CA GLU A 412 -2.75 -17.95 19.12
C GLU A 412 -3.11 -16.47 18.94
N GLU A 413 -4.25 -16.18 18.29
CA GLU A 413 -4.83 -14.83 18.26
C GLU A 413 -5.81 -14.70 19.44
N ASN A 414 -5.49 -13.86 20.41
CA ASN A 414 -6.17 -13.79 21.71
C ASN A 414 -7.43 -12.92 21.73
N VAL A 415 -7.90 -12.39 20.58
CA VAL A 415 -9.11 -11.55 20.53
C VAL A 415 -10.02 -11.97 19.37
N SER A 416 -11.27 -12.31 19.69
CA SER A 416 -12.32 -12.61 18.72
C SER A 416 -12.90 -11.33 18.11
N VAL A 417 -13.24 -11.36 16.81
CA VAL A 417 -13.92 -10.26 16.10
C VAL A 417 -15.36 -10.11 16.64
N SER A 418 -15.61 -9.10 17.48
CA SER A 418 -16.97 -8.70 17.87
C SER A 418 -17.56 -7.70 16.86
N VAL A 419 -18.68 -8.06 16.24
CA VAL A 419 -19.40 -7.20 15.28
C VAL A 419 -20.21 -6.14 16.04
N THR A 420 -19.72 -4.90 16.11
CA THR A 420 -20.49 -3.76 16.66
C THR A 420 -21.24 -3.01 15.56
N LYS A 421 -22.55 -2.81 15.74
CA LYS A 421 -23.43 -2.00 14.88
C LYS A 421 -23.49 -0.56 15.40
N GLY A 422 -23.07 0.44 14.61
CA GLY A 422 -23.20 1.86 14.96
C GLY A 422 -22.71 2.82 13.88
N LYS A 423 -23.18 4.08 13.90
CA LYS A 423 -22.69 5.16 13.02
C LYS A 423 -21.24 5.49 13.40
N THR A 424 -20.30 5.19 12.52
CA THR A 424 -18.86 5.11 12.80
C THR A 424 -18.05 5.93 11.79
N HIS A 425 -16.92 6.49 12.23
CA HIS A 425 -15.92 7.05 11.32
C HIS A 425 -15.07 5.89 10.79
N SER A 426 -15.16 5.62 9.49
CA SER A 426 -14.39 4.58 8.84
C SER A 426 -13.01 5.11 8.41
N ILE A 427 -11.95 4.34 8.62
CA ILE A 427 -10.59 4.64 8.16
C ILE A 427 -10.30 3.81 6.93
N VAL A 428 -9.85 4.46 5.85
CA VAL A 428 -9.39 3.77 4.64
C VAL A 428 -8.25 2.84 5.02
N ASP A 429 -8.54 1.55 5.06
CA ASP A 429 -7.54 0.50 5.01
C ASP A 429 -7.06 0.35 3.57
N THR A 430 -5.92 0.95 3.25
CA THR A 430 -5.36 0.91 1.89
C THR A 430 -4.49 -0.32 1.63
N PHE A 431 -4.10 -1.10 2.65
CA PHE A 431 -3.01 -2.06 2.47
C PHE A 431 -3.16 -3.27 3.39
N GLY A 432 -3.68 -4.37 2.85
CA GLY A 432 -3.93 -5.56 3.66
C GLY A 432 -3.64 -6.89 2.97
N SER A 433 -2.65 -6.91 2.10
CA SER A 433 -2.22 -8.13 1.41
C SER A 433 -0.71 -8.35 1.53
N GLY A 434 -0.04 -7.63 2.44
CA GLY A 434 1.42 -7.54 2.42
C GLY A 434 1.91 -6.88 1.14
N LEU A 435 1.18 -5.87 0.64
CA LEU A 435 1.62 -5.05 -0.49
C LEU A 435 2.00 -3.67 0.05
N LEU A 436 3.09 -3.14 -0.48
CA LEU A 436 3.72 -1.93 0.04
C LEU A 436 2.77 -0.72 -0.07
N PRO A 437 2.84 0.25 0.84
CA PRO A 437 1.97 1.43 0.79
C PRO A 437 2.02 2.18 -0.54
N ALA A 438 3.17 2.20 -1.21
CA ALA A 438 3.31 2.93 -2.45
C ALA A 438 2.76 2.21 -3.69
N THR A 439 2.39 0.92 -3.58
CA THR A 439 1.84 0.15 -4.70
C THR A 439 0.46 0.65 -5.15
N TYR A 440 -0.21 1.43 -4.32
CA TYR A 440 -1.58 1.92 -4.58
C TYR A 440 -1.70 3.44 -4.59
N THR A 441 -0.59 4.15 -4.38
CA THR A 441 -0.55 5.62 -4.49
C THR A 441 0.02 6.00 -5.83
N THR A 442 -0.62 6.95 -6.51
CA THR A 442 0.00 7.60 -7.67
C THR A 442 1.23 8.41 -7.21
N PRO A 443 2.21 8.69 -8.10
CA PRO A 443 3.30 9.60 -7.76
C PRO A 443 2.83 10.98 -7.26
N ASP A 444 1.68 11.47 -7.75
CA ASP A 444 1.05 12.69 -7.25
C ASP A 444 0.49 12.54 -5.84
N ASP A 445 -0.18 11.43 -5.53
CA ASP A 445 -0.63 11.13 -4.16
C ASP A 445 0.55 11.07 -3.21
N TYR A 446 1.64 10.41 -3.62
CA TYR A 446 2.87 10.36 -2.86
C TYR A 446 3.38 11.76 -2.52
N CYS A 447 3.48 12.64 -3.52
CA CYS A 447 3.93 14.02 -3.31
C CYS A 447 3.03 14.79 -2.34
N ARG A 448 1.71 14.64 -2.47
CA ARG A 448 0.73 15.28 -1.57
C ARG A 448 0.84 14.75 -0.15
N ILE A 449 0.92 13.44 0.02
CA ILE A 449 0.96 12.77 1.34
C ILE A 449 2.29 13.08 2.04
N ARG A 450 3.40 13.05 1.31
CA ARG A 450 4.73 13.20 1.91
C ARG A 450 5.15 14.64 2.13
N TYR A 451 4.82 15.54 1.21
CA TYR A 451 5.28 16.94 1.25
C TYR A 451 4.17 17.95 1.52
N GLY A 452 2.91 17.51 1.51
CA GLY A 452 1.76 18.32 1.88
C GLY A 452 0.88 18.70 0.68
N LYS A 453 -0.30 19.24 1.01
CA LYS A 453 -1.32 19.63 0.03
C LYS A 453 -0.79 20.69 -0.94
N GLY A 454 -0.84 20.38 -2.25
CA GLY A 454 -0.40 21.25 -3.34
C GLY A 454 0.93 20.86 -3.98
N PHE A 455 1.65 19.89 -3.40
CA PHE A 455 2.75 19.23 -4.11
C PHE A 455 2.20 18.22 -5.13
N SER A 456 2.77 18.22 -6.32
CA SER A 456 2.47 17.29 -7.41
C SER A 456 3.76 16.69 -7.95
N TYR A 457 3.67 15.51 -8.56
CA TYR A 457 4.82 14.84 -9.15
C TYR A 457 5.30 15.58 -10.40
N ILE A 458 6.62 15.67 -10.56
CA ILE A 458 7.28 16.13 -11.77
C ILE A 458 8.41 15.16 -12.15
N ASP A 459 8.56 14.90 -13.44
CA ASP A 459 9.57 13.97 -13.95
C ASP A 459 10.88 14.70 -14.28
N LEU A 460 11.62 15.13 -13.25
CA LEU A 460 12.92 15.82 -13.43
C LEU A 460 14.06 14.87 -13.77
N TYR A 461 13.98 13.63 -13.29
CA TYR A 461 15.06 12.63 -13.41
C TYR A 461 14.54 11.37 -14.08
N PRO A 462 14.18 11.42 -15.37
CA PRO A 462 13.56 10.30 -16.07
C PRO A 462 14.46 9.05 -16.15
N LYS A 463 15.77 9.20 -15.97
CA LYS A 463 16.73 8.07 -15.89
C LYS A 463 16.74 7.35 -14.52
N TYR A 464 16.23 7.99 -13.46
CA TYR A 464 16.30 7.50 -12.08
C TYR A 464 14.92 7.40 -11.41
N LYS A 465 13.84 7.29 -12.21
CA LYS A 465 12.45 7.36 -11.73
C LYS A 465 12.14 6.45 -10.53
N CYS A 466 12.82 5.31 -10.41
CA CYS A 466 12.58 4.31 -9.35
C CYS A 466 13.37 4.52 -8.07
N GLY A 467 14.32 5.45 -8.06
CA GLY A 467 15.05 5.85 -6.86
C GLY A 467 14.81 7.31 -6.49
N ILE A 468 14.33 8.12 -7.44
CA ILE A 468 14.17 9.56 -7.27
C ILE A 468 12.75 10.00 -7.60
N ILE A 469 12.04 10.52 -6.60
CA ILE A 469 10.74 11.16 -6.78
C ILE A 469 10.92 12.66 -6.63
N SER A 470 10.53 13.43 -7.65
CA SER A 470 10.55 14.89 -7.59
C SER A 470 9.14 15.43 -7.45
N CYS A 471 8.93 16.23 -6.41
CA CYS A 471 7.64 16.82 -6.09
C CYS A 471 7.75 18.33 -6.14
N ALA A 472 6.89 18.98 -6.92
CA ALA A 472 6.86 20.43 -7.04
C ALA A 472 5.57 21.02 -6.48
N TYR A 473 5.72 22.15 -5.82
CA TYR A 473 4.64 23.03 -5.42
C TYR A 473 4.75 24.32 -6.23
N LEU A 474 3.77 24.57 -7.11
CA LEU A 474 3.71 25.76 -7.95
C LEU A 474 2.71 26.75 -7.35
N GLU A 475 3.20 27.93 -6.95
CA GLU A 475 2.34 28.98 -6.42
C GLU A 475 1.58 29.67 -7.56
N LYS A 476 0.25 29.77 -7.42
CA LYS A 476 -0.62 30.33 -8.46
C LYS A 476 -0.25 31.80 -8.71
N GLY A 477 0.16 32.12 -9.94
CA GLY A 477 0.53 33.48 -10.36
C GLY A 477 2.02 33.83 -10.22
N ASN A 478 2.86 32.89 -9.77
CA ASN A 478 4.30 33.11 -9.65
C ASN A 478 5.08 32.26 -10.68
N GLN A 479 6.18 32.78 -11.23
CA GLN A 479 7.07 32.01 -12.12
C GLN A 479 7.99 31.04 -11.34
N TYR A 480 7.87 31.02 -10.01
CA TYR A 480 8.73 30.28 -9.10
C TYR A 480 7.90 29.28 -8.27
N GLY A 481 8.51 28.14 -7.94
CA GLY A 481 7.92 27.08 -7.13
C GLY A 481 8.95 26.39 -6.25
N ARG A 482 8.47 25.54 -5.33
CA ARG A 482 9.33 24.74 -4.44
C ARG A 482 9.45 23.32 -4.99
N ILE A 483 10.67 22.81 -5.09
CA ILE A 483 10.93 21.43 -5.51
C ILE A 483 11.52 20.65 -4.33
N ARG A 484 10.97 19.46 -4.08
CA ARG A 484 11.47 18.48 -3.12
C ARG A 484 11.88 17.24 -3.90
N ILE A 485 13.06 16.73 -3.60
CA ILE A 485 13.60 15.52 -4.22
C ILE A 485 13.70 14.47 -3.12
N ASP A 486 13.07 13.33 -3.34
CA ASP A 486 13.23 12.14 -2.52
C ASP A 486 14.17 11.17 -3.20
N THR A 487 15.32 10.89 -2.61
CA THR A 487 16.31 9.95 -3.14
C THR A 487 16.20 8.55 -2.52
N GLY A 488 15.19 8.30 -1.70
CA GLY A 488 14.93 6.97 -1.12
C GLY A 488 13.98 6.10 -1.94
N GLY A 489 13.16 6.73 -2.78
CA GLY A 489 11.94 6.13 -3.28
C GLY A 489 11.01 5.72 -2.13
N THR A 490 9.81 5.26 -2.45
CA THR A 490 9.05 4.44 -1.49
C THR A 490 8.80 3.11 -2.13
N ASN A 491 9.18 2.06 -1.42
CA ASN A 491 9.04 0.69 -1.87
C ASN A 491 7.62 0.47 -2.42
N GLY A 492 7.52 -0.05 -3.64
CA GLY A 492 6.26 -0.33 -4.32
C GLY A 492 5.74 0.80 -5.21
N LEU A 493 6.33 2.00 -5.19
CA LEU A 493 5.88 3.08 -6.08
C LEU A 493 6.21 2.73 -7.53
N SER A 494 5.20 2.77 -8.40
CA SER A 494 5.43 2.68 -9.84
C SER A 494 6.28 3.84 -10.32
N CYS A 495 7.33 3.53 -11.06
CA CYS A 495 8.34 4.48 -11.50
C CYS A 495 8.65 4.33 -12.99
N GLY A 496 7.79 3.64 -13.73
CA GLY A 496 7.92 3.46 -15.15
C GLY A 496 7.83 2.00 -15.55
N PRO A 497 8.32 1.67 -16.75
CA PRO A 497 7.84 0.50 -17.43
C PRO A 497 8.23 -0.81 -16.81
N GLN A 498 7.25 -1.57 -16.30
CA GLN A 498 7.53 -2.78 -15.54
C GLN A 498 8.55 -2.50 -14.43
N MET A 499 8.53 -1.33 -13.79
CA MET A 499 9.44 -1.02 -12.70
C MET A 499 8.70 -0.43 -11.52
N VAL A 500 9.00 -0.97 -10.35
CA VAL A 500 8.62 -0.41 -9.06
C VAL A 500 9.90 -0.07 -8.28
N SER A 501 9.80 0.96 -7.45
CA SER A 501 10.86 1.32 -6.52
C SER A 501 11.01 0.23 -5.46
N TYR A 502 12.25 -0.23 -5.22
CA TYR A 502 12.55 -1.14 -4.11
C TYR A 502 13.98 -0.91 -3.60
N VAL A 503 14.11 -0.42 -2.37
CA VAL A 503 15.39 -0.23 -1.66
C VAL A 503 16.44 0.42 -2.54
N PHE A 504 16.18 1.67 -2.90
CA PHE A 504 17.06 2.53 -3.70
C PHE A 504 17.38 2.03 -5.12
N HIS A 505 16.76 0.91 -5.56
CA HIS A 505 16.99 0.31 -6.87
C HIS A 505 15.68 0.15 -7.63
N SER A 506 15.78 0.18 -8.95
CA SER A 506 14.71 -0.28 -9.83
C SER A 506 14.73 -1.81 -9.84
N ILE A 507 13.62 -2.44 -9.44
CA ILE A 507 13.46 -3.88 -9.67
C ILE A 507 12.50 -4.04 -10.85
N PRO A 508 12.90 -4.77 -11.91
CA PRO A 508 11.97 -5.15 -12.95
C PRO A 508 10.84 -5.99 -12.33
N VAL A 509 9.62 -5.55 -12.57
CA VAL A 509 8.36 -6.13 -12.09
C VAL A 509 8.15 -7.52 -12.64
#